data_AF-W5QTE0-F1
#
_entry.id   AF-W5QTE0-F1
#
_cell.length_a   1.000
_cell.length_b   1.000
_cell.length_c   1.000
_cell.angle_alpha   90.00
_cell.angle_beta   90.00
_cell.angle_gamma   90.00
#
_symmetry.space_group_name_H-M   'P 1'
#
loop_
_entity.id
_entity.type
_entity.pdbx_description
1 polymer ?
#
loop_
_entity_poly.entity_id
_entity_poly.type
_entity_poly.pdbx_seq_one_letter_code
_entity_poly.pdbx_strand_id
1 'polypeptide(L)'
;MAKKENKPVNPFFSKSGGDISLAESVMSVVADSPAHAEPLEGTVNSGNEGNYSKAREWKKFMTLLDDYTGVKGQGAAVWIPTEVKKQIELIRANAKANIPIRAIAAAMIMAFIAEHRRELQGL
;
A
#
# COMPACT_ATOMS: atom_id res chain seq x y z
N MET A 1 -52.92 -10.89 -3.25
CA MET A 1 -51.55 -11.46 -3.23
C MET A 1 -50.56 -10.30 -3.32
N ALA A 2 -49.82 -10.00 -2.25
CA ALA A 2 -48.91 -8.86 -2.21
C ALA A 2 -47.54 -9.22 -2.81
N LYS A 3 -47.06 -8.41 -3.77
CA LYS A 3 -45.73 -8.53 -4.38
C LYS A 3 -44.69 -7.99 -3.40
N LYS A 4 -43.71 -8.81 -3.02
CA LYS A 4 -42.55 -8.37 -2.20
C LYS A 4 -41.60 -7.56 -3.08
N GLU A 5 -41.39 -6.29 -2.74
CA GLU A 5 -40.32 -5.47 -3.31
C GLU A 5 -38.96 -5.98 -2.80
N ASN A 6 -38.06 -6.32 -3.72
CA ASN A 6 -36.69 -6.70 -3.39
C ASN A 6 -35.86 -5.41 -3.21
N LYS A 7 -35.70 -4.97 -1.97
CA LYS A 7 -34.73 -3.90 -1.64
C LYS A 7 -33.31 -4.43 -1.86
N PRO A 8 -32.39 -3.63 -2.43
CA PRO A 8 -31.00 -4.05 -2.56
C PRO A 8 -30.40 -4.26 -1.17
N VAL A 9 -30.07 -5.51 -0.86
CA VAL A 9 -29.41 -5.87 0.40
C VAL A 9 -27.92 -5.61 0.21
N ASN A 10 -27.35 -4.79 1.08
CA ASN A 10 -25.95 -4.46 1.04
C ASN A 10 -25.11 -5.73 1.35
N PRO A 11 -24.20 -6.17 0.47
CA PRO A 11 -23.52 -7.46 0.58
C PRO A 11 -22.71 -7.63 1.87
N PHE A 12 -22.30 -6.54 2.52
CA PHE A 12 -21.61 -6.56 3.82
C PHE A 12 -22.44 -7.16 4.96
N PHE A 13 -23.76 -7.05 4.89
CA PHE A 13 -24.69 -7.51 5.93
C PHE A 13 -25.57 -8.68 5.46
N SER A 14 -25.37 -9.14 4.23
CA SER A 14 -26.12 -10.27 3.67
C SER A 14 -25.59 -11.57 4.25
N LYS A 15 -26.38 -12.22 5.11
CA LYS A 15 -26.07 -13.54 5.64
C LYS A 15 -26.42 -14.59 4.58
N SER A 16 -25.44 -15.39 4.15
CA SER A 16 -25.64 -16.45 3.16
C SER A 16 -25.56 -17.81 3.86
N GLY A 17 -26.65 -18.58 3.81
CA GLY A 17 -26.61 -20.05 3.86
C GLY A 17 -26.10 -20.76 5.12
N GLY A 18 -25.79 -20.07 6.22
CA GLY A 18 -25.40 -20.71 7.48
C GLY A 18 -24.32 -19.97 8.26
N ASP A 19 -23.56 -19.09 7.60
CA ASP A 19 -22.34 -18.55 8.18
C ASP A 19 -22.36 -17.02 8.24
N ILE A 20 -22.09 -16.53 9.45
CA ILE A 20 -21.51 -15.24 9.87
C ILE A 20 -21.42 -14.16 8.77
N SER A 21 -21.99 -12.98 9.03
CA SER A 21 -21.86 -11.86 8.10
C SER A 21 -20.39 -11.44 7.91
N LEU A 22 -20.04 -10.90 6.74
CA LEU A 22 -18.66 -10.44 6.48
C LEU A 22 -18.18 -9.44 7.54
N ALA A 23 -19.08 -8.59 8.04
CA ALA A 23 -18.79 -7.67 9.15
C ALA A 23 -18.44 -8.39 10.46
N GLU A 24 -19.18 -9.43 10.83
CA GLU A 24 -18.86 -10.26 12.01
C GLU A 24 -17.54 -11.03 11.82
N SER A 25 -17.24 -11.52 10.61
CA SER A 25 -15.98 -12.20 10.31
C SER A 25 -14.76 -11.26 10.35
N VAL A 26 -14.93 -9.97 10.04
CA VAL A 26 -13.85 -8.98 10.17
C VAL A 26 -13.63 -8.62 11.64
N MET A 27 -14.70 -8.52 12.44
CA MET A 27 -14.57 -8.22 13.87
C MET A 27 -13.92 -9.35 14.68
N SER A 28 -14.14 -10.61 14.33
CA SER A 28 -13.45 -11.73 15.01
C SER A 28 -11.95 -11.72 14.77
N VAL A 29 -11.50 -11.35 13.56
CA VAL A 29 -10.07 -11.21 13.22
C VAL A 29 -9.42 -10.04 13.97
N VAL A 30 -10.18 -8.98 14.23
CA VAL A 30 -9.70 -7.83 15.01
C VAL A 30 -9.64 -8.14 16.51
N ALA A 31 -10.55 -8.99 17.02
CA ALA A 31 -10.55 -9.41 18.42
C ALA A 31 -9.41 -10.38 18.78
N ASP A 32 -8.88 -11.12 17.80
CA ASP A 32 -7.73 -12.03 17.97
C ASP A 32 -6.37 -11.32 17.76
N SER A 33 -6.39 -9.99 17.64
CA SER A 33 -5.18 -9.16 17.51
C SER A 33 -4.61 -8.85 18.90
N PRO A 34 -3.34 -9.17 19.20
CA PRO A 34 -2.76 -9.14 20.54
C PRO A 34 -2.34 -7.71 20.97
N ALA A 35 -3.17 -6.70 20.70
CA ALA A 35 -2.86 -5.31 20.97
C ALA A 35 -3.19 -4.84 22.40
N HIS A 36 -3.54 -5.76 23.32
CA HIS A 36 -3.68 -5.47 24.75
C HIS A 36 -3.12 -6.59 25.63
N ALA A 37 -1.81 -6.57 25.89
CA ALA A 37 -1.20 -7.10 27.13
C ALA A 37 0.23 -6.53 27.31
N GLU A 38 0.44 -5.79 28.39
CA GLU A 38 1.75 -5.35 28.94
C GLU A 38 2.51 -6.56 29.57
N PRO A 39 3.81 -6.42 29.94
CA PRO A 39 4.89 -7.31 29.49
C PRO A 39 5.20 -8.46 30.45
N LEU A 40 5.63 -9.60 29.89
CA LEU A 40 6.38 -10.62 30.62
C LEU A 40 7.59 -11.06 29.81
N GLU A 41 8.74 -11.03 30.48
CA GLU A 41 10.07 -11.34 29.98
C GLU A 41 10.20 -12.77 29.47
N GLY A 42 11.13 -12.94 28.52
CA GLY A 42 11.86 -14.19 28.32
C GLY A 42 11.18 -15.21 27.41
N THR A 43 11.46 -15.11 26.11
CA THR A 43 12.08 -16.20 25.33
C THR A 43 12.31 -15.72 23.90
N VAL A 44 13.60 -15.63 23.55
CA VAL A 44 14.08 -15.35 22.21
C VAL A 44 13.73 -16.55 21.34
N ASN A 45 13.00 -16.35 20.24
CA ASN A 45 13.10 -17.16 19.03
C ASN A 45 12.50 -16.40 17.83
N SER A 46 13.42 -15.90 16.99
CA SER A 46 13.31 -15.51 15.58
C SER A 46 11.91 -15.22 15.02
N GLY A 47 11.50 -13.97 15.12
CA GLY A 47 10.36 -13.42 14.39
C GLY A 47 10.50 -11.91 14.27
N ASN A 48 10.01 -11.34 13.17
CA ASN A 48 9.71 -9.91 12.97
C ASN A 48 10.68 -9.02 12.15
N GLU A 49 11.79 -9.52 11.55
CA GLU A 49 12.67 -8.65 10.75
C GLU A 49 12.06 -8.17 9.40
N GLY A 50 11.12 -8.92 8.82
CA GLY A 50 10.55 -8.61 7.50
C GLY A 50 9.66 -7.35 7.46
N ASN A 51 8.99 -7.01 8.55
CA ASN A 51 8.05 -5.88 8.58
C ASN A 51 8.74 -4.54 8.80
N TYR A 52 9.84 -4.53 9.56
CA TYR A 52 10.65 -3.31 9.78
C TYR A 52 11.40 -2.88 8.52
N SER A 53 11.87 -3.82 7.69
CA SER A 53 12.53 -3.48 6.42
C SER A 53 11.57 -2.78 5.47
N LYS A 54 10.38 -3.36 5.26
CA LYS A 54 9.36 -2.80 4.37
C LYS A 54 8.85 -1.43 4.83
N ALA A 55 8.66 -1.25 6.14
CA ALA A 55 8.31 0.05 6.71
C ALA A 55 9.42 1.10 6.51
N ARG A 56 10.69 0.70 6.58
CA ARG A 56 11.84 1.57 6.37
C ARG A 56 12.00 1.96 4.89
N GLU A 57 11.78 1.03 3.97
CA GLU A 57 11.76 1.27 2.52
C GLU A 57 10.64 2.24 2.13
N TRP A 58 9.45 2.04 2.68
CA TRP A 58 8.32 2.94 2.45
C TRP A 58 8.60 4.36 2.94
N LYS A 59 9.20 4.52 4.12
CA LYS A 59 9.62 5.84 4.62
C LYS A 59 10.64 6.51 3.68
N LYS A 60 11.63 5.76 3.17
CA LYS A 60 12.61 6.29 2.21
C LYS A 60 11.92 6.76 0.92
N PHE A 61 10.96 5.98 0.41
CA PHE A 61 10.19 6.36 -0.78
C PHE A 61 9.39 7.65 -0.54
N MET A 62 8.74 7.80 0.61
CA MET A 62 8.02 9.02 0.96
C MET A 62 8.95 10.24 1.05
N THR A 63 10.15 10.09 1.61
CA THR A 63 11.16 11.17 1.62
C THR A 63 11.59 11.56 0.21
N LEU A 64 11.91 10.59 -0.65
CA LEU A 64 12.25 10.86 -2.04
C LEU A 64 11.07 11.53 -2.77
N LEU A 65 9.85 11.14 -2.47
CA LEU A 65 8.67 11.74 -3.07
C LEU A 65 8.52 13.21 -2.70
N ASP A 66 8.77 13.56 -1.43
CA ASP A 66 8.79 14.95 -0.97
C ASP A 66 9.91 15.74 -1.67
N ASP A 67 11.13 15.17 -1.73
CA ASP A 67 12.29 15.77 -2.39
C ASP A 67 12.03 16.10 -3.87
N TYR A 68 11.25 15.28 -4.58
CA TYR A 68 10.89 15.50 -5.98
C TYR A 68 9.56 16.26 -6.17
N THR A 69 8.79 16.47 -5.10
CA THR A 69 7.57 17.27 -5.12
C THR A 69 7.92 18.74 -4.90
N GLY A 70 8.02 19.51 -5.98
CA GLY A 70 8.35 20.95 -5.92
C GLY A 70 9.66 21.33 -6.61
N VAL A 71 10.43 20.34 -7.11
CA VAL A 71 11.62 20.59 -7.92
C VAL A 71 11.22 21.19 -9.27
N LYS A 72 11.57 22.47 -9.46
CA LYS A 72 11.29 23.24 -10.68
C LYS A 72 12.28 22.98 -11.83
N GLY A 73 13.42 22.34 -11.55
CA GLY A 73 14.39 21.99 -12.59
C GLY A 73 13.82 20.94 -13.54
N GLN A 74 13.78 21.24 -14.84
CA GLN A 74 13.44 20.27 -15.89
C GLN A 74 14.72 19.53 -16.32
N GLY A 75 14.71 18.20 -16.22
CA GLY A 75 15.76 17.35 -16.78
C GLY A 75 15.43 16.91 -18.21
N ALA A 76 16.26 16.04 -18.79
CA ALA A 76 15.97 15.42 -20.08
C ALA A 76 14.70 14.54 -20.02
N ALA A 77 13.93 14.51 -21.11
CA ALA A 77 12.74 13.67 -21.20
C ALA A 77 13.13 12.21 -21.51
N VAL A 78 12.50 11.26 -20.81
CA VAL A 78 12.62 9.82 -21.05
C VAL A 78 11.28 9.30 -21.54
N TRP A 79 11.28 8.59 -22.67
CA TRP A 79 10.09 7.93 -23.18
C TRP A 79 9.85 6.63 -22.40
N ILE A 80 8.64 6.47 -21.87
CA ILE A 80 8.21 5.27 -21.16
C ILE A 80 7.06 4.59 -21.90
N PRO A 81 6.94 3.25 -21.83
CA PRO A 81 5.80 2.54 -22.40
C PRO A 81 4.46 3.02 -21.81
N THR A 82 3.41 3.00 -22.63
CA THR A 82 2.05 3.41 -22.23
C THR A 82 1.56 2.66 -21.00
N GLU A 83 1.88 1.38 -20.89
CA GLU A 83 1.46 0.56 -19.75
C GLU A 83 2.07 1.03 -18.44
N VAL A 84 3.35 1.39 -18.45
CA VAL A 84 4.05 1.94 -17.27
C VAL A 84 3.40 3.27 -16.85
N LYS A 85 3.07 4.14 -17.81
CA LYS A 85 2.37 5.40 -17.55
C LYS A 85 1.02 5.18 -16.87
N LYS A 86 0.22 4.22 -17.34
CA LYS A 86 -1.10 3.90 -16.76
C LYS A 86 -1.00 3.44 -15.31
N GLN A 87 0.00 2.63 -14.97
CA GLN A 87 0.20 2.19 -13.59
C GLN A 87 0.53 3.36 -12.66
N ILE A 88 1.40 4.28 -13.10
CA ILE A 88 1.72 5.48 -12.32
C ILE A 88 0.49 6.39 -12.16
N GLU A 89 -0.33 6.52 -13.20
CA GLU A 89 -1.59 7.26 -13.15
C GLU A 89 -2.60 6.65 -12.18
N LEU A 90 -2.70 5.32 -12.11
CA LEU A 90 -3.56 4.63 -11.15
C LEU A 90 -3.10 4.87 -9.70
N ILE A 91 -1.79 4.81 -9.44
CA ILE A 91 -1.22 5.15 -8.12
C ILE A 91 -1.60 6.58 -7.74
N ARG A 92 -1.47 7.52 -8.68
CA ARG A 92 -1.87 8.92 -8.46
C ARG A 92 -3.36 9.06 -8.18
N ALA A 93 -4.22 8.37 -8.91
CA ALA A 93 -5.66 8.44 -8.74
C ALA A 93 -6.13 7.92 -7.36
N ASN A 94 -5.40 6.94 -6.82
CA ASN A 94 -5.68 6.38 -5.49
C ASN A 94 -5.00 7.15 -4.34
N ALA A 95 -4.08 8.06 -4.64
CA ALA A 95 -3.40 8.85 -3.64
C ALA A 95 -4.33 9.93 -3.06
N LYS A 96 -4.27 10.13 -1.74
CA LYS A 96 -5.04 11.19 -1.05
C LYS A 96 -4.58 12.60 -1.41
N ALA A 97 -3.33 12.73 -1.87
CA ALA A 97 -2.72 14.00 -2.24
C ALA A 97 -2.55 14.09 -3.75
N ASN A 98 -2.73 15.29 -4.31
CA ASN A 98 -2.51 15.55 -5.73
C ASN A 98 -1.00 15.63 -6.04
N ILE A 99 -0.39 14.46 -6.23
CA ILE A 99 1.04 14.33 -6.48
C ILE A 99 1.30 14.33 -8.00
N PRO A 100 2.27 15.11 -8.52
CA PRO A 100 2.64 15.06 -9.93
C PRO A 100 3.19 13.69 -10.34
N ILE A 101 2.78 13.18 -11.52
CA ILE A 101 3.29 11.91 -12.10
C ILE A 101 4.82 11.89 -12.14
N ARG A 102 5.43 13.05 -12.47
CA ARG A 102 6.89 13.21 -12.51
C ARG A 102 7.55 12.90 -11.17
N ALA A 103 6.97 13.37 -10.07
CA ALA A 103 7.51 13.16 -8.72
C ALA A 103 7.42 11.68 -8.33
N ILE A 104 6.28 11.04 -8.62
CA ILE A 104 6.09 9.60 -8.38
C ILE A 104 7.13 8.78 -9.16
N ALA A 105 7.27 9.05 -10.46
CA ALA A 105 8.23 8.35 -11.31
C ALA A 105 9.69 8.54 -10.82
N ALA A 106 10.07 9.78 -10.48
CA ALA A 106 11.41 10.08 -9.98
C ALA A 106 11.70 9.35 -8.66
N ALA A 107 10.74 9.36 -7.72
CA ALA A 107 10.87 8.66 -6.45
C ALA A 107 11.00 7.14 -6.64
N MET A 108 10.21 6.54 -7.55
CA MET A 108 10.28 5.10 -7.85
C MET A 108 11.64 4.71 -8.43
N ILE A 109 12.15 5.48 -9.41
CA ILE A 109 13.45 5.23 -10.04
C ILE A 109 14.57 5.35 -9.02
N MET A 110 14.56 6.40 -8.19
CA MET A 110 15.59 6.62 -7.19
C MET A 110 15.55 5.57 -6.08
N ALA A 111 14.37 5.14 -5.66
CA ALA A 111 14.21 4.05 -4.71
C ALA A 111 14.81 2.75 -5.26
N PHE A 112 14.49 2.40 -6.52
CA PHE A 112 15.03 1.22 -7.19
C PHE A 112 16.56 1.28 -7.33
N ILE A 113 17.12 2.40 -7.76
CA ILE A 113 18.58 2.58 -7.86
C ILE A 113 19.24 2.46 -6.49
N ALA A 114 18.63 3.03 -5.45
CA ALA A 114 19.19 2.97 -4.10
C ALA A 114 19.19 1.54 -3.53
N GLU A 115 18.15 0.77 -3.82
CA GLU A 115 18.00 -0.62 -3.40
C GLU A 115 18.96 -1.56 -4.13
N HIS A 116 19.06 -1.42 -5.46
CA HIS A 116 19.83 -2.33 -6.32
C HIS A 116 21.21 -1.79 -6.73
N ARG A 117 21.75 -0.77 -6.04
CA ARG A 117 22.98 -0.07 -6.43
C ARG A 117 24.16 -1.02 -6.75
N ARG A 118 24.32 -2.09 -5.96
CA ARG A 118 25.42 -3.06 -6.14
C ARG A 118 25.25 -3.91 -7.40
N GLU A 119 24.03 -4.36 -7.67
CA GLU A 119 23.70 -5.16 -8.85
C GLU A 119 23.85 -4.32 -10.13
N LEU A 120 23.41 -3.06 -10.08
CA LEU A 120 23.52 -2.12 -11.19
C LEU A 120 24.96 -1.74 -11.54
N GLN A 121 25.91 -1.83 -10.61
CA GLN A 121 27.33 -1.54 -10.86
C GLN A 121 27.99 -2.59 -11.77
N GLY A 122 27.38 -3.76 -11.92
CA GLY A 122 27.89 -4.86 -12.76
C GLY A 122 27.18 -5.04 -14.10
N LEU A 123 26.27 -4.13 -14.48
CA LEU A 123 25.60 -4.09 -15.78
C LEU A 123 26.46 -3.41 -16.85
#